data_AF-A0A662XVN7-F1
#
_entry.id   AF-A0A662XVN7-F1
#
_cell.length_a   1.000
_cell.length_b   1.000
_cell.length_c   1.000
_cell.angle_alpha   90.00
_cell.angle_beta   90.00
_cell.angle_gamma   90.00
#
_symmetry.space_group_name_H-M   'P 1'
#
loop_
_entity.id
_entity.type
_entity.pdbx_description
1 polymer ?
#
loop_
_entity_poly.entity_id
_entity_poly.type
_entity_poly.pdbx_seq_one_letter_code
_entity_poly.pdbx_strand_id
1 'polypeptide(L)'
;MDSWELSWEALFAQPASSEGQATGPRLGVNYVQASAPFTSIDLPDASALSIDQDLAKYGIAGARAMVSFFQSEPQLVANQHVLELGAGPGAVGLALAASGSGVASLLLTDLAHVVPLTRENARSAGLQHAAIAAMLSGSCRLDVRELCWGEPLDAGIAARPVDVVVASDCLYESTAHSALLSTLLELTDPSRQAPQPTDAAASGRRHGIAFLAYKQRMPA
;
A
#
# COMPACT_ATOMS: atom_id res chain seq x y z
N MET A 1 -31.93 2.38 2.08
CA MET A 1 -30.79 2.71 1.20
C MET A 1 -30.27 4.02 1.73
N ASP A 2 -29.34 3.94 2.65
CA ASP A 2 -28.78 5.12 3.29
C ASP A 2 -27.96 5.88 2.26
N SER A 3 -28.22 7.18 2.16
CA SER A 3 -27.52 8.10 1.27
C SER A 3 -26.10 8.29 1.81
N TRP A 4 -25.11 7.78 1.07
CA TRP A 4 -23.71 7.96 1.39
C TRP A 4 -23.29 9.38 0.99
N GLU A 5 -23.27 10.34 1.92
CA GLU A 5 -22.73 11.70 1.69
C GLU A 5 -21.18 11.72 1.77
N LEU A 6 -20.50 10.80 1.07
CA LEU A 6 -19.04 10.82 0.92
C LEU A 6 -18.70 11.08 -0.55
N SER A 7 -18.16 12.26 -0.85
CA SER A 7 -17.69 12.63 -2.18
C SER A 7 -16.25 12.16 -2.38
N TRP A 8 -16.05 11.09 -3.17
CA TRP A 8 -14.73 10.69 -3.66
C TRP A 8 -14.45 11.39 -4.98
N GLU A 9 -13.29 12.02 -5.09
CA GLU A 9 -12.77 12.56 -6.35
C GLU A 9 -11.60 11.71 -6.82
N ALA A 10 -11.63 11.29 -8.09
CA ALA A 10 -10.47 10.63 -8.69
C ALA A 10 -9.37 11.68 -8.93
N LEU A 11 -8.24 11.55 -8.21
CA LEU A 11 -7.09 12.45 -8.35
C LEU A 11 -6.46 12.39 -9.76
N PHE A 12 -6.67 11.28 -10.47
CA PHE A 12 -6.20 11.08 -11.84
C PHE A 12 -7.43 10.89 -12.75
N ALA A 13 -7.86 11.95 -13.43
CA ALA A 13 -8.92 11.87 -14.43
C ALA A 13 -8.34 11.45 -15.80
N GLN A 14 -8.84 10.32 -16.30
CA GLN A 14 -8.65 9.68 -17.63
C GLN A 14 -7.45 8.71 -17.80
N PRO A 15 -7.69 7.52 -18.40
CA PRO A 15 -6.62 6.72 -18.99
C PRO A 15 -6.02 7.48 -20.17
N ALA A 16 -4.70 7.38 -20.37
CA ALA A 16 -4.06 7.92 -21.55
C ALA A 16 -4.84 7.52 -22.81
N SER A 17 -5.26 8.52 -23.59
CA SER A 17 -5.91 8.35 -24.89
C SER A 17 -5.13 7.33 -25.72
N SER A 18 -5.81 6.33 -26.25
CA SER A 18 -5.27 5.21 -27.01
C SER A 18 -4.77 5.59 -28.41
N GLU A 19 -4.07 6.73 -28.54
CA GLU A 19 -3.39 7.13 -29.77
C GLU A 19 -1.89 7.17 -29.52
N GLY A 20 -1.22 6.08 -29.94
CA GLY A 20 0.25 5.97 -29.98
C GLY A 20 0.83 5.10 -28.87
N GLN A 21 1.29 3.90 -29.25
CA GLN A 21 2.16 2.97 -28.51
C GLN A 21 1.95 2.86 -26.98
N ALA A 22 1.42 1.73 -26.53
CA ALA A 22 1.26 1.37 -25.13
C ALA A 22 2.59 1.40 -24.33
N THR A 23 2.91 2.57 -23.77
CA THR A 23 4.02 2.88 -22.86
C THR A 23 3.58 2.98 -21.39
N GLY A 24 2.41 2.43 -21.04
CA GLY A 24 2.01 2.28 -19.64
C GLY A 24 2.93 1.28 -18.90
N PRO A 25 3.12 1.44 -17.57
CA PRO A 25 3.89 0.49 -16.78
C PRO A 25 3.27 -0.91 -16.92
N ARG A 26 4.05 -1.83 -17.50
CA ARG A 26 3.66 -3.25 -17.60
C ARG A 26 4.14 -3.95 -16.34
N LEU A 27 3.48 -5.05 -15.96
CA LEU A 27 3.97 -5.94 -14.90
C LEU A 27 5.44 -6.33 -15.14
N GLY A 28 5.88 -6.37 -16.40
CA GLY A 28 7.30 -6.43 -16.78
C GLY A 28 7.97 -7.78 -16.47
N VAL A 29 7.19 -8.75 -16.01
CA VAL A 29 7.64 -10.09 -15.64
C VAL A 29 6.76 -11.13 -16.33
N ASN A 30 7.39 -12.20 -16.83
CA ASN A 30 6.63 -13.34 -17.34
C ASN A 30 6.06 -14.16 -16.15
N TYR A 31 5.12 -15.08 -16.44
CA TYR A 31 4.51 -15.92 -15.39
C TYR A 31 5.54 -16.66 -14.54
N VAL A 32 6.63 -17.13 -15.15
CA VAL A 32 7.70 -17.89 -14.46
C VAL A 32 8.40 -17.03 -13.41
N GLN A 33 8.72 -15.78 -13.73
CA GLN A 33 9.31 -14.82 -12.80
C GLN A 33 8.31 -14.37 -11.74
N ALA A 34 7.04 -14.17 -12.13
CA ALA A 34 5.98 -13.86 -11.17
C ALA A 34 5.76 -15.01 -10.18
N SER A 35 5.91 -16.27 -10.61
CA SER A 35 5.73 -17.47 -9.80
C SER A 35 6.97 -17.94 -9.03
N ALA A 36 8.06 -17.19 -9.08
CA ALA A 36 9.27 -17.53 -8.34
C ALA A 36 9.04 -17.44 -6.82
N PRO A 37 9.73 -18.24 -6.00
CA PRO A 37 9.57 -18.24 -4.53
C PRO A 37 10.07 -16.95 -3.86
N PHE A 38 10.68 -16.06 -4.63
CA PHE A 38 11.02 -14.70 -4.24
C PHE A 38 10.84 -13.77 -5.44
N THR A 39 10.59 -12.50 -5.18
CA THR A 39 10.65 -11.42 -6.19
C THR A 39 11.68 -10.39 -5.77
N SER A 40 12.31 -9.76 -6.75
CA SER A 40 13.18 -8.62 -6.52
C SER A 40 12.46 -7.33 -6.88
N ILE A 41 12.57 -6.32 -6.03
CA ILE A 41 12.04 -4.98 -6.26
C ILE A 41 13.22 -4.04 -6.44
N ASP A 42 13.34 -3.46 -7.64
CA ASP A 42 14.36 -2.47 -7.94
C ASP A 42 14.07 -1.18 -7.16
N LEU A 43 15.08 -0.62 -6.53
CA LEU A 43 15.02 0.62 -5.75
C LEU A 43 15.68 1.78 -6.52
N PRO A 44 15.36 3.05 -6.18
CA PRO A 44 15.88 4.21 -6.91
C PRO A 44 17.41 4.35 -6.90
N ASP A 45 18.08 3.77 -5.90
CA ASP A 45 19.53 3.78 -5.74
C ASP A 45 20.25 2.63 -6.48
N ALA A 46 19.55 1.96 -7.39
CA ALA A 46 20.00 0.77 -8.13
C ALA A 46 20.31 -0.45 -7.24
N SER A 47 19.95 -0.40 -5.96
CA SER A 47 19.86 -1.60 -5.13
C SER A 47 18.54 -2.34 -5.39
N ALA A 48 18.42 -3.53 -4.84
CA ALA A 48 17.19 -4.29 -4.94
C ALA A 48 16.81 -4.91 -3.60
N LEU A 49 15.50 -5.01 -3.37
CA LEU A 49 14.94 -5.68 -2.22
C LEU A 49 14.45 -7.08 -2.62
N SER A 50 14.93 -8.11 -1.91
CA SER A 50 14.41 -9.48 -2.09
C SER A 50 13.23 -9.70 -1.16
N ILE A 51 12.11 -10.13 -1.72
CA ILE A 51 10.86 -10.38 -1.02
C ILE A 51 10.45 -11.82 -1.27
N ASP A 52 10.32 -12.62 -0.21
CA ASP A 52 9.86 -14.00 -0.33
C ASP A 52 8.38 -14.05 -0.69
N GLN A 53 8.05 -14.98 -1.57
CA GLN A 53 6.72 -15.17 -2.13
C GLN A 53 6.28 -16.62 -1.94
N ASP A 54 5.03 -16.82 -1.56
CA ASP A 54 4.37 -18.12 -1.66
C ASP A 54 3.17 -17.97 -2.60
N LEU A 55 3.40 -18.12 -3.91
CA LEU A 55 2.33 -18.00 -4.90
C LEU A 55 1.31 -19.13 -4.82
N ALA A 56 1.70 -20.31 -4.33
CA ALA A 56 0.78 -21.42 -4.14
C ALA A 56 -0.26 -21.09 -3.06
N LYS A 57 0.06 -20.18 -2.15
CA LYS A 57 -0.78 -19.84 -1.00
C LYS A 57 -1.35 -18.41 -1.01
N TYR A 58 -0.66 -17.42 -1.58
CA TYR A 58 -0.99 -16.00 -1.38
C TYR A 58 -1.10 -15.15 -2.66
N GLY A 59 -0.59 -15.60 -3.82
CA GLY A 59 -0.74 -14.94 -5.13
C GLY A 59 -0.24 -13.47 -5.23
N ILE A 60 0.84 -13.21 -5.99
CA ILE A 60 1.41 -11.85 -6.08
C ILE A 60 1.49 -11.39 -7.55
N ALA A 61 0.67 -10.42 -7.90
CA ALA A 61 0.81 -9.59 -9.09
C ALA A 61 0.39 -8.15 -8.71
N GLY A 62 0.91 -7.12 -9.36
CA GLY A 62 0.48 -5.72 -9.16
C GLY A 62 1.40 -4.80 -8.35
N ALA A 63 2.17 -5.33 -7.38
CA ALA A 63 3.04 -4.50 -6.53
C ALA A 63 4.03 -3.61 -7.31
N ARG A 64 4.62 -4.12 -8.40
CA ARG A 64 5.63 -3.39 -9.20
C ARG A 64 5.10 -2.08 -9.80
N ALA A 65 3.84 -2.05 -10.23
CA ALA A 65 3.24 -0.85 -10.80
C ALA A 65 3.08 0.24 -9.74
N MET A 66 2.63 -0.14 -8.54
CA MET A 66 2.49 0.79 -7.41
C MET A 66 3.85 1.30 -6.93
N VAL A 67 4.86 0.43 -6.84
CA VAL A 67 6.23 0.84 -6.49
C VAL A 67 6.78 1.83 -7.51
N SER A 68 6.70 1.52 -8.80
CA SER A 68 7.17 2.42 -9.87
C SER A 68 6.47 3.78 -9.86
N PHE A 69 5.18 3.79 -9.52
CA PHE A 69 4.41 5.03 -9.37
C PHE A 69 4.96 5.90 -8.23
N PHE A 70 5.13 5.34 -7.02
CA PHE A 70 5.67 6.11 -5.89
C PHE A 70 7.15 6.46 -6.02
N GLN A 71 7.93 5.72 -6.80
CA GLN A 71 9.29 6.13 -7.18
C GLN A 71 9.28 7.39 -8.05
N SER A 72 8.27 7.53 -8.91
CA SER A 72 8.10 8.72 -9.77
C SER A 72 7.47 9.89 -9.00
N GLU A 73 6.63 9.59 -8.01
CA GLU A 73 5.85 10.57 -7.24
C GLU A 73 6.06 10.43 -5.71
N PRO A 74 7.32 10.48 -5.20
CA PRO A 74 7.61 10.21 -3.78
C PRO A 74 6.97 11.23 -2.83
N GLN A 75 6.69 12.44 -3.31
CA GLN A 75 6.04 13.50 -2.54
C GLN A 75 4.61 13.14 -2.09
N LEU A 76 3.95 12.17 -2.73
CA LEU A 76 2.60 11.72 -2.36
C LEU A 76 2.56 10.92 -1.06
N VAL A 77 3.71 10.40 -0.62
CA VAL A 77 3.87 9.60 0.60
C VAL A 77 4.89 10.18 1.58
N ALA A 78 5.62 11.23 1.18
CA ALA A 78 6.58 11.92 2.03
C ALA A 78 5.89 12.57 3.24
N ASN A 79 6.39 12.30 4.44
CA ASN A 79 5.83 12.72 5.73
C ASN A 79 4.38 12.25 6.00
N GLN A 80 3.91 11.23 5.27
CA GLN A 80 2.57 10.68 5.45
C GLN A 80 2.59 9.39 6.30
N HIS A 81 1.53 9.17 7.06
CA HIS A 81 1.24 7.90 7.71
C HIS A 81 0.52 6.98 6.72
N VAL A 82 1.23 5.97 6.24
CA VAL A 82 0.77 5.08 5.17
C VAL A 82 0.29 3.74 5.75
N LEU A 83 -0.89 3.30 5.34
CA LEU A 83 -1.41 1.96 5.61
C LEU A 83 -1.53 1.19 4.29
N GLU A 84 -0.96 -0.02 4.23
CA GLU A 84 -1.12 -0.92 3.09
C GLU A 84 -2.16 -2.00 3.40
N LEU A 85 -3.23 -2.05 2.59
CA LEU A 85 -4.26 -3.11 2.63
C LEU A 85 -3.87 -4.23 1.67
N GLY A 86 -3.98 -5.48 2.15
CA GLY A 86 -3.63 -6.65 1.33
C GLY A 86 -2.15 -6.64 0.97
N ALA A 87 -1.30 -6.36 1.96
CA ALA A 87 0.14 -6.19 1.75
C ALA A 87 0.82 -7.46 1.20
N GLY A 88 0.22 -8.64 1.41
CA GLY A 88 0.78 -9.92 1.03
C GLY A 88 2.19 -10.06 1.61
N PRO A 89 3.22 -10.28 0.78
CA PRO A 89 4.62 -10.28 1.21
C PRO A 89 5.16 -8.95 1.79
N GLY A 90 4.46 -7.84 1.63
CA GLY A 90 4.91 -6.49 2.01
C GLY A 90 5.68 -5.75 0.92
N ALA A 91 5.54 -6.16 -0.34
CA ALA A 91 6.34 -5.66 -1.45
C ALA A 91 6.29 -4.12 -1.60
N VAL A 92 5.08 -3.53 -1.61
CA VAL A 92 4.95 -2.08 -1.82
C VAL A 92 5.45 -1.30 -0.62
N GLY A 93 4.96 -1.61 0.59
CA GLY A 93 5.35 -0.90 1.80
C GLY A 93 6.83 -1.00 2.13
N LEU A 94 7.46 -2.17 1.92
CA LEU A 94 8.90 -2.32 2.16
C LEU A 94 9.73 -1.58 1.10
N ALA A 95 9.27 -1.52 -0.15
CA ALA A 95 9.90 -0.68 -1.16
C ALA A 95 9.78 0.81 -0.81
N LEU A 96 8.63 1.27 -0.31
CA LEU A 96 8.45 2.64 0.18
C LEU A 96 9.43 2.97 1.31
N ALA A 97 9.59 2.05 2.27
CA ALA A 97 10.54 2.19 3.38
C ALA A 97 12.00 2.26 2.89
N ALA A 98 12.36 1.43 1.91
CA ALA A 98 13.72 1.37 1.37
C ALA A 98 14.07 2.58 0.50
N SER A 99 13.10 3.10 -0.26
CA SER A 99 13.31 4.14 -1.28
C SER A 99 13.68 5.52 -0.72
N GLY A 100 13.75 5.68 0.61
CA GLY A 100 13.98 6.99 1.23
C GLY A 100 12.86 7.99 0.96
N SER A 101 11.65 7.51 0.66
CA SER A 101 10.46 8.30 0.32
C SER A 101 10.03 9.30 1.41
N GLY A 102 10.59 9.20 2.62
CA GLY A 102 10.31 10.10 3.73
C GLY A 102 9.00 9.80 4.45
N VAL A 103 8.40 8.62 4.24
CA VAL A 103 7.18 8.17 4.95
C VAL A 103 7.30 8.38 6.47
N ALA A 104 6.24 8.93 7.08
CA ALA A 104 6.20 9.18 8.52
C ALA A 104 6.08 7.86 9.29
N SER A 105 5.18 6.98 8.86
CA SER A 105 5.08 5.59 9.33
C SER A 105 4.43 4.70 8.29
N LEU A 106 4.67 3.40 8.40
CA LEU A 106 4.09 2.34 7.59
C LEU A 106 3.40 1.32 8.48
N LEU A 107 2.16 0.99 8.14
CA LEU A 107 1.44 -0.14 8.71
C LEU A 107 1.05 -1.09 7.56
N LEU A 108 1.65 -2.27 7.54
CA LEU A 108 1.36 -3.30 6.55
C LEU A 108 0.26 -4.21 7.11
N THR A 109 -0.83 -4.40 6.37
CA THR A 109 -1.97 -5.17 6.84
C THR A 109 -2.40 -6.26 5.86
N ASP A 110 -2.76 -7.41 6.42
CA ASP A 110 -3.28 -8.55 5.66
C ASP A 110 -4.04 -9.50 6.61
N LEU A 111 -4.53 -10.63 6.11
CA LEU A 111 -5.17 -11.66 6.91
C LEU A 111 -4.17 -12.29 7.91
N ALA A 112 -4.67 -12.77 9.05
CA ALA A 112 -3.87 -13.32 10.15
C ALA A 112 -2.80 -14.32 9.70
N HIS A 113 -3.14 -15.15 8.72
CA HIS A 113 -2.29 -16.23 8.22
C HIS A 113 -1.21 -15.76 7.23
N VAL A 114 -1.31 -14.54 6.70
CA VAL A 114 -0.34 -13.88 5.81
C VAL A 114 0.66 -13.05 6.61
N VAL A 115 0.22 -12.41 7.70
CA VAL A 115 1.03 -11.56 8.59
C VAL A 115 2.41 -12.15 8.95
N PRO A 116 2.57 -13.46 9.27
CA PRO A 116 3.89 -14.02 9.56
C PRO A 116 4.88 -13.88 8.40
N LEU A 117 4.44 -14.08 7.14
CA LEU A 117 5.28 -13.92 5.96
C LEU A 117 5.72 -12.46 5.81
N THR A 118 4.79 -11.52 5.93
CA THR A 118 5.07 -10.08 5.81
C THR A 118 6.08 -9.63 6.88
N ARG A 119 5.95 -10.13 8.12
CA ARG A 119 6.90 -9.83 9.22
C ARG A 119 8.29 -10.40 8.97
N GLU A 120 8.37 -11.62 8.44
CA GLU A 120 9.64 -12.23 8.06
C GLU A 120 10.35 -11.39 6.99
N ASN A 121 9.63 -11.03 5.93
CA ASN A 121 10.14 -10.18 4.87
C ASN A 121 10.58 -8.82 5.39
N ALA A 122 9.80 -8.17 6.26
CA ALA A 122 10.18 -6.89 6.85
C ALA A 122 11.49 -6.98 7.65
N ARG A 123 11.67 -8.04 8.45
CA ARG A 123 12.90 -8.25 9.21
C ARG A 123 14.09 -8.51 8.31
N SER A 124 13.95 -9.40 7.32
CA SER A 124 14.98 -9.70 6.34
C SER A 124 15.38 -8.47 5.54
N ALA A 125 14.41 -7.66 5.14
CA ALA A 125 14.60 -6.37 4.49
C ALA A 125 15.38 -5.39 5.39
N GLY A 126 15.08 -5.35 6.69
CA GLY A 126 15.83 -4.56 7.67
C GLY A 126 17.29 -4.98 7.84
N LEU A 127 17.64 -6.25 7.61
CA LEU A 127 19.04 -6.70 7.62
C LEU A 127 19.81 -6.23 6.37
N GLN A 128 19.10 -5.96 5.27
CA GLN A 128 19.67 -5.56 3.99
C GLN A 128 19.70 -4.04 3.82
N HIS A 129 18.74 -3.32 4.42
CA HIS A 129 18.49 -1.90 4.17
C HIS A 129 18.39 -1.11 5.47
N ALA A 130 19.34 -0.20 5.68
CA ALA A 130 19.42 0.62 6.90
C ALA A 130 18.19 1.51 7.13
N ALA A 131 17.54 1.98 6.06
CA ALA A 131 16.33 2.79 6.17
C ALA A 131 15.16 1.98 6.79
N ILE A 132 14.99 0.73 6.36
CA ILE A 132 14.00 -0.19 6.92
C ILE A 132 14.35 -0.53 8.37
N ALA A 133 15.63 -0.83 8.64
CA ALA A 133 16.11 -1.10 10.00
C ALA A 133 15.81 0.05 10.96
N ALA A 134 16.00 1.29 10.51
CA ALA A 134 15.70 2.49 11.29
C ALA A 134 14.19 2.63 11.58
N MET A 135 13.32 2.28 10.62
CA MET A 135 11.87 2.32 10.83
C MET A 135 11.36 1.20 11.76
N LEU A 136 11.98 0.01 11.69
CA LEU A 136 11.67 -1.12 12.58
C LEU A 136 12.11 -0.83 14.03
N SER A 137 13.26 -0.19 14.22
CA SER A 137 13.83 0.11 15.54
C SER A 137 13.31 1.41 16.17
N GLY A 138 12.95 2.41 15.35
CA GLY A 138 12.38 3.68 15.83
C GLY A 138 10.89 3.55 16.12
N SER A 139 10.48 3.74 17.37
CA SER A 139 9.09 3.93 17.87
C SER A 139 7.95 3.38 16.99
N CYS A 140 8.03 2.12 16.54
CA CYS A 140 7.03 1.44 15.69
C CYS A 140 6.69 2.18 14.38
N ARG A 141 7.65 2.83 13.73
CA ARG A 141 7.44 3.51 12.45
C ARG A 141 7.16 2.55 11.31
N LEU A 142 7.54 1.27 11.41
CA LEU A 142 7.06 0.20 10.55
C LEU A 142 6.48 -0.93 11.40
N ASP A 143 5.23 -1.31 11.16
CA ASP A 143 4.55 -2.41 11.86
C ASP A 143 3.75 -3.27 10.87
N VAL A 144 3.44 -4.50 11.27
CA VAL A 144 2.64 -5.44 10.50
C VAL A 144 1.52 -5.98 11.37
N ARG A 145 0.27 -5.86 10.91
CA ARG A 145 -0.93 -6.28 11.66
C ARG A 145 -1.92 -7.06 10.82
N GLU A 146 -2.75 -7.81 11.52
CA GLU A 146 -3.93 -8.42 10.92
C GLU A 146 -4.99 -7.36 10.64
N LEU A 147 -5.59 -7.42 9.45
CA LEU A 147 -6.80 -6.69 9.13
C LEU A 147 -7.60 -7.52 8.12
N CYS A 148 -8.77 -8.02 8.54
CA CYS A 148 -9.74 -8.61 7.64
C CYS A 148 -10.68 -7.51 7.12
N TRP A 149 -10.85 -7.39 5.81
CA TRP A 149 -11.70 -6.36 5.25
C TRP A 149 -13.16 -6.55 5.64
N GLY A 150 -13.87 -5.44 5.82
CA GLY A 150 -15.27 -5.43 6.25
C GLY A 150 -15.51 -5.66 7.75
N GLU A 151 -14.48 -6.09 8.48
CA GLU A 151 -14.52 -6.16 9.94
C GLU A 151 -14.13 -4.81 10.58
N PRO A 152 -14.63 -4.47 11.77
CA PRO A 152 -14.24 -3.25 12.48
C PRO A 152 -12.74 -3.19 12.75
N LEU A 153 -12.13 -2.00 12.64
CA LEU A 153 -10.71 -1.83 12.92
C LEU A 153 -10.38 -2.13 14.39
N ASP A 154 -9.31 -2.91 14.61
CA ASP A 154 -8.79 -3.13 15.96
C ASP A 154 -8.29 -1.82 16.60
N ALA A 155 -8.24 -1.76 17.93
CA ALA A 155 -7.85 -0.55 18.66
C ALA A 155 -6.44 -0.04 18.30
N GLY A 156 -5.52 -0.94 17.94
CA GLY A 156 -4.16 -0.59 17.56
C GLY A 156 -4.02 -0.07 16.13
N ILE A 157 -4.98 -0.34 15.25
CA ILE A 157 -5.10 0.31 13.93
C ILE A 157 -5.90 1.60 14.07
N ALA A 158 -7.03 1.54 14.77
CA ALA A 158 -7.94 2.65 14.96
C ALA A 158 -7.32 3.86 15.68
N ALA A 159 -6.33 3.63 16.55
CA ALA A 159 -5.62 4.69 17.26
C ALA A 159 -4.45 5.30 16.47
N ARG A 160 -4.12 4.77 15.29
CA ARG A 160 -2.99 5.27 14.48
C ARG A 160 -3.48 6.31 13.48
N PRO A 161 -2.70 7.38 13.24
CA PRO A 161 -2.97 8.27 12.11
C PRO A 161 -2.78 7.49 10.80
N VAL A 162 -3.66 7.75 9.83
CA VAL A 162 -3.59 7.23 8.46
C VAL A 162 -3.92 8.39 7.53
N ASP A 163 -2.93 8.87 6.77
CA ASP A 163 -3.13 9.90 5.75
C ASP A 163 -3.33 9.28 4.37
N VAL A 164 -2.66 8.15 4.12
CA VAL A 164 -2.62 7.47 2.82
C VAL A 164 -2.90 5.99 3.01
N VAL A 165 -3.87 5.46 2.25
CA VAL A 165 -4.12 4.03 2.10
C VAL A 165 -3.60 3.57 0.74
N VAL A 166 -2.89 2.45 0.72
CA VAL A 166 -2.39 1.82 -0.51
C VAL A 166 -2.97 0.42 -0.61
N ALA A 167 -3.50 0.05 -1.77
CA ALA A 167 -3.91 -1.32 -2.05
C ALA A 167 -3.46 -1.71 -3.46
N SER A 168 -2.70 -2.79 -3.56
CA SER A 168 -2.16 -3.28 -4.84
C SER A 168 -2.76 -4.64 -5.16
N ASP A 169 -3.39 -4.74 -6.33
CA ASP A 169 -4.08 -5.93 -6.83
C ASP A 169 -5.09 -6.53 -5.84
N CYS A 170 -5.87 -5.68 -5.17
CA CYS A 170 -6.90 -6.11 -4.21
C CYS A 170 -8.30 -6.29 -4.85
N LEU A 171 -8.43 -6.14 -6.17
CA LEU A 171 -9.72 -6.14 -6.88
C LEU A 171 -10.01 -7.42 -7.68
N TYR A 172 -9.22 -8.49 -7.52
CA TYR A 172 -9.37 -9.72 -8.30
C TYR A 172 -10.60 -10.55 -7.94
N GLU A 173 -11.11 -10.44 -6.71
CA GLU A 173 -12.25 -11.21 -6.20
C GLU A 173 -13.44 -10.27 -5.92
N SER A 174 -14.49 -10.38 -6.73
CA SER A 174 -15.65 -9.46 -6.65
C SER A 174 -16.46 -9.59 -5.36
N THR A 175 -16.44 -10.75 -4.71
CA THR A 175 -17.12 -10.99 -3.42
C THR A 175 -16.48 -10.16 -2.30
N ALA A 176 -15.19 -9.82 -2.41
CA ALA A 176 -14.46 -9.02 -1.43
C ALA A 176 -14.65 -7.50 -1.61
N HIS A 177 -15.21 -7.04 -2.73
CA HIS A 177 -15.29 -5.60 -3.05
C HIS A 177 -16.09 -4.80 -2.03
N SER A 178 -17.21 -5.32 -1.54
CA SER A 178 -18.02 -4.64 -0.52
C SER A 178 -17.27 -4.50 0.80
N ALA A 179 -16.54 -5.55 1.19
CA ALA A 179 -15.75 -5.57 2.42
C ALA A 179 -14.57 -4.58 2.33
N LEU A 180 -13.85 -4.60 1.20
CA LEU A 180 -12.77 -3.65 0.92
C LEU A 180 -13.28 -2.20 0.94
N LEU A 181 -14.42 -1.91 0.30
CA LEU A 181 -15.01 -0.59 0.30
C LEU A 181 -15.34 -0.13 1.72
N SER A 182 -15.97 -0.99 2.53
CA SER A 182 -16.28 -0.69 3.94
C SER A 182 -15.03 -0.29 4.72
N THR A 183 -13.95 -1.05 4.60
CA THR A 183 -12.67 -0.75 5.25
C THR A 183 -12.04 0.55 4.74
N LEU A 184 -12.08 0.82 3.43
CA LEU A 184 -11.57 2.08 2.87
C LEU A 184 -12.32 3.29 3.42
N LEU A 185 -13.65 3.21 3.50
CA LEU A 185 -14.47 4.29 4.05
C LEU A 185 -14.15 4.52 5.53
N GLU A 186 -13.99 3.46 6.32
CA GLU A 186 -13.62 3.59 7.73
C GLU A 186 -12.22 4.19 7.91
N LEU A 187 -11.24 3.79 7.09
CA LEU A 187 -9.86 4.28 7.17
C LEU A 187 -9.70 5.73 6.69
N THR A 188 -10.52 6.15 5.74
CA THR A 188 -10.48 7.49 5.16
C THR A 188 -11.48 8.46 5.80
N ASP A 189 -12.21 8.03 6.83
CA ASP A 189 -13.16 8.87 7.55
C ASP A 189 -12.45 10.12 8.12
N PRO A 190 -12.86 11.34 7.71
CA PRO A 190 -12.29 12.57 8.23
C PRO A 190 -12.37 12.70 9.76
N SER A 191 -13.31 12.03 10.43
CA SER A 191 -13.40 12.05 11.89
C SER A 191 -12.25 11.32 12.59
N ARG A 192 -11.53 10.42 11.88
CA ARG A 192 -10.33 9.76 12.41
C ARG A 192 -9.10 10.68 12.39
N GLN A 193 -9.12 11.71 11.56
CA GLN A 193 -8.01 12.66 11.46
C GLN A 193 -8.14 13.70 12.58
N ALA A 194 -7.71 13.35 13.79
CA ALA A 194 -7.67 14.28 14.90
C ALA A 194 -6.72 15.46 14.57
N PRO A 195 -7.10 16.72 14.86
CA PRO A 195 -6.19 17.85 14.72
C PRO A 195 -4.99 17.66 15.66
N GLN A 196 -3.78 17.62 15.09
CA GLN A 196 -2.55 17.69 15.87
C GLN A 196 -2.47 19.07 16.56
N PRO A 197 -2.18 19.15 17.88
CA PRO A 197 -2.16 20.42 18.62
C PRO A 197 -1.17 21.47 18.10
N THR A 198 -0.22 21.09 17.25
CA THR A 198 0.86 21.96 16.77
C THR A 198 0.59 22.62 15.40
N ASP A 199 -0.48 22.25 14.71
CA ASP A 199 -0.72 22.65 13.30
C ASP A 199 -1.73 23.81 13.13
N ALA A 200 -1.89 24.66 14.14
CA ALA A 200 -2.78 25.83 14.08
C ALA A 200 -2.47 26.82 12.92
N ALA A 201 -1.32 26.68 12.24
CA ALA A 201 -0.94 27.51 11.09
C ALA A 201 -1.12 26.84 9.71
N ALA A 202 -1.44 25.55 9.63
CA ALA A 202 -1.62 24.81 8.37
C ALA A 202 -2.99 24.12 8.32
N SER A 203 -4.05 24.85 8.67
CA SER A 203 -5.43 24.35 8.68
C SER A 203 -6.01 24.22 7.27
N GLY A 204 -5.48 23.27 6.49
CA GLY A 204 -6.23 22.62 5.42
C GLY A 204 -6.77 21.30 5.96
N ARG A 205 -8.05 20.99 5.71
CA ARG A 205 -8.57 19.63 5.93
C ARG A 205 -7.68 18.67 5.15
N ARG A 206 -6.87 17.86 5.84
CA ARG A 206 -6.29 16.69 5.21
C ARG A 206 -7.46 15.77 4.85
N HIS A 207 -7.42 15.23 3.64
CA HIS A 207 -8.39 14.22 3.21
C HIS A 207 -7.62 12.90 3.16
N GLY A 208 -8.22 11.81 3.61
CA GLY A 208 -7.62 10.50 3.43
C GLY A 208 -7.51 10.19 1.94
N ILE A 209 -6.33 9.83 1.46
CA ILE A 209 -6.12 9.47 0.05
C ILE A 209 -5.98 7.95 -0.04
N ALA A 210 -6.71 7.32 -0.96
CA ALA A 210 -6.51 5.91 -1.27
C ALA A 210 -5.92 5.75 -2.69
N PHE A 211 -4.77 5.08 -2.78
CA PHE A 211 -4.17 4.66 -4.05
C PHE A 211 -4.48 3.20 -4.30
N LEU A 212 -5.19 2.93 -5.40
CA LEU A 212 -5.56 1.58 -5.83
C LEU A 212 -4.84 1.26 -7.15
N ALA A 213 -3.93 0.29 -7.14
CA ALA A 213 -3.35 -0.27 -8.36
C ALA A 213 -4.04 -1.59 -8.68
N TYR A 214 -4.59 -1.73 -9.88
CA TYR A 214 -5.27 -2.95 -10.29
C TYR A 214 -4.98 -3.26 -11.76
N LYS A 215 -5.01 -4.55 -12.09
CA LYS A 215 -4.94 -4.99 -13.49
C LYS A 215 -6.31 -4.85 -14.14
N GLN A 216 -6.43 -3.98 -15.14
CA GLN A 216 -7.63 -3.94 -15.97
C GLN A 216 -7.77 -5.27 -16.73
N ARG A 217 -8.84 -6.01 -16.46
CA ARG A 217 -9.23 -7.17 -17.27
C ARG A 217 -9.94 -6.65 -18.51
N MET A 218 -9.34 -6.84 -19.68
CA MET A 218 -10.04 -6.58 -20.94
C MET A 218 -11.21 -7.56 -21.05
N PRO A 219 -12.41 -7.13 -21.49
CA PRO A 219 -13.48 -8.05 -21.84
C PRO A 219 -12.95 -9.06 -22.87
N ALA A 220 -13.38 -10.32 -22.70
CA ALA A 220 -13.08 -11.39 -23.66
C ALA A 220 -13.71 -11.13 -25.03
#